data_AF-A0A1H3IVA6-F1
#
_entry.id   AF-A0A1H3IVA6-F1
#
_cell.length_a   1.000
_cell.length_b   1.000
_cell.length_c   1.000
_cell.angle_alpha   90.00
_cell.angle_beta   90.00
_cell.angle_gamma   90.00
#
_symmetry.space_group_name_H-M   'P 1'
#
loop_
_entity.id
_entity.type
_entity.pdbx_description
1 polymer ?
#
loop_
_entity_poly.entity_id
_entity_poly.type
_entity_poly.pdbx_seq_one_letter_code
_entity_poly.pdbx_strand_id
1 'polypeptide(L)' 'MLLRCPNCNSHDLGRVGTNQLYCWHCYIELVLENGQIVHVYQVEEDGSLTSLNDLFLDDDSLPEQQNFA' A
#
# COMPACT_ATOMS: atom_id res chain seq x y z
N MET A 1 -13.56 -2.91 14.32
CA MET A 1 -12.33 -3.46 13.72
C MET A 1 -11.36 -2.30 13.57
N LEU A 2 -10.18 -2.37 14.19
CA LEU A 2 -9.12 -1.39 13.98
C LEU A 2 -8.33 -1.82 12.74
N LEU A 3 -8.26 -0.95 11.74
CA LEU A 3 -7.39 -1.18 10.58
C LEU A 3 -5.94 -1.13 11.09
N ARG A 4 -5.14 -2.13 10.72
CA ARG A 4 -3.72 -2.21 11.09
C ARG A 4 -2.86 -2.05 9.86
N CYS A 5 -1.70 -1.44 10.03
CA CYS A 5 -0.72 -1.33 8.97
C CYS A 5 -0.30 -2.75 8.52
N PRO A 6 -0.41 -3.11 7.24
CA PRO A 6 -0.02 -4.44 6.75
C PRO A 6 1.50 -4.66 6.80
N ASN A 7 2.30 -3.59 6.85
CA ASN A 7 3.76 -3.68 6.90
C ASN A 7 4.31 -3.87 8.33
N CYS A 8 3.87 -3.05 9.28
CA CYS A 8 4.39 -3.06 10.66
C CYS A 8 3.38 -3.49 11.74
N ASN A 9 2.14 -3.82 11.37
CA ASN A 9 1.04 -4.20 12.27
C ASN A 9 0.64 -3.17 13.33
N SER A 10 1.15 -1.93 13.21
CA SER A 10 0.77 -0.81 14.09
C SER A 10 -0.69 -0.40 13.87
N HIS A 11 -1.31 0.09 14.94
CA HIS A 11 -2.65 0.68 14.93
C HIS A 11 -2.63 2.19 14.70
N ASP A 12 -1.44 2.81 14.67
CA ASP A 12 -1.29 4.25 14.52
C ASP A 12 -1.29 4.64 13.03
N LEU A 13 -2.46 4.48 12.42
CA LEU A 13 -2.76 4.94 11.07
C LEU A 13 -3.44 6.31 11.15
N GLY A 14 -2.79 7.34 10.61
CA GLY A 14 -3.36 8.67 10.44
C GLY A 14 -4.12 8.78 9.11
N ARG A 15 -5.27 9.45 9.10
CA ARG A 15 -6.00 9.71 7.85
C ARG A 15 -5.46 11.00 7.21
N VAL A 16 -4.87 10.87 6.02
CA VAL A 16 -4.29 11.99 5.27
C VAL A 16 -5.20 12.48 4.15
N GLY A 17 -6.16 11.65 3.72
CA GLY A 17 -7.16 12.00 2.71
C GLY A 17 -8.49 11.28 2.91
N THR A 18 -9.45 11.52 2.03
CA THR A 18 -10.79 10.89 2.09
C THR A 18 -10.69 9.37 2.14
N ASN A 19 -9.78 8.82 1.36
CA ASN A 19 -9.58 7.38 1.18
C ASN A 19 -8.11 6.99 1.41
N GLN A 20 -7.35 7.81 2.13
CA GLN A 20 -5.90 7.61 2.27
C GLN A 20 -5.51 7.58 3.75
N LEU A 21 -4.74 6.58 4.10
CA LEU A 21 -4.19 6.37 5.43
C LEU A 21 -2.67 6.35 5.36
N TYR A 22 -2.03 6.86 6.40
CA TYR A 22 -0.60 6.94 6.51
C TYR A 22 -0.15 6.32 7.83
N CYS A 23 0.84 5.44 7.77
CA CYS A 23 1.42 4.82 8.95
C CYS A 23 2.64 5.59 9.44
N TRP A 24 2.57 6.10 10.67
CA TRP A 24 3.65 6.88 11.28
C TRP A 24 4.89 6.05 11.63
N HIS A 25 4.77 4.73 11.73
CA HIS A 25 5.86 3.85 12.19
C HIS A 25 6.75 3.33 11.06
N CYS A 26 6.16 3.10 9.89
CA CYS A 26 6.88 2.53 8.74
C CYS A 26 6.78 3.40 7.49
N TYR A 27 6.28 4.62 7.62
CA TYR A 27 6.23 5.63 6.57
C TYR A 27 5.53 5.15 5.30
N ILE A 28 4.49 4.31 5.41
CA ILE A 28 3.71 3.89 4.24
C ILE A 28 2.38 4.65 4.16
N GLU A 29 2.00 4.99 2.94
CA GLU A 29 0.68 5.47 2.57
C GLU A 29 -0.14 4.33 1.94
N LEU A 30 -1.41 4.26 2.31
CA LEU A 30 -2.38 3.25 1.93
C LEU A 30 -3.58 3.95 1.32
N VAL A 31 -3.96 3.58 0.10
CA VAL A 31 -5.19 4.04 -0.55
C VAL A 31 -6.25 2.96 -0.39
N LEU A 32 -7.42 3.37 0.09
CA LEU A 32 -8.58 2.51 0.32
C LEU A 32 -9.69 2.81 -0.68
N GLU A 33 -10.25 1.76 -1.28
CA GLU A 33 -11.47 1.86 -2.09
C GLU A 33 -12.47 0.82 -1.60
N ASN A 34 -13.71 1.24 -1.32
CA ASN A 34 -14.77 0.37 -0.79
C ASN A 34 -14.37 -0.45 0.46
N GLY A 35 -13.42 0.07 1.25
CA GLY A 35 -12.90 -0.59 2.46
C GLY A 35 -11.78 -1.61 2.23
N GLN A 36 -11.29 -1.75 0.99
CA GLN A 36 -10.13 -2.58 0.64
C GLN A 36 -8.94 -1.70 0.24
N ILE A 37 -7.73 -2.18 0.47
CA ILE A 37 -6.50 -1.47 0.09
C ILE A 37 -6.30 -1.68 -1.41
N VAL A 38 -6.20 -0.60 -2.18
CA VAL A 38 -6.02 -0.61 -3.64
C VAL A 38 -4.68 -0.08 -4.11
N HIS A 39 -3.98 0.70 -3.28
CA HIS A 39 -2.60 1.11 -3.51
C HIS A 39 -1.83 1.22 -2.19
N VAL A 40 -0.54 0.91 -2.23
CA VAL A 40 0.41 1.03 -1.13
C VAL A 40 1.66 1.73 -1.65
N TYR A 41 2.05 2.81 -0.98
CA TYR A 41 3.26 3.58 -1.27
C TYR A 41 4.12 3.67 -0.03
N GLN A 42 5.43 3.59 -0.18
CA GLN A 42 6.39 3.98 0.84
C GLN A 42 6.83 5.42 0.61
N VAL A 43 6.83 6.22 1.66
CA VAL A 43 7.39 7.56 1.66
C VAL A 43 8.86 7.44 2.06
N GLU A 44 9.74 7.80 1.13
CA GLU A 44 11.18 7.84 1.35
C GLU A 44 11.57 9.07 2.19
N GLU A 45 12.82 9.11 2.68
CA GLU A 45 13.34 10.22 3.50
C GLU A 45 13.30 11.57 2.77
N ASP A 46 13.46 11.55 1.44
CA ASP A 46 13.37 12.75 0.59
C ASP A 46 11.93 13.16 0.26
N GLY A 47 10.94 12.40 0.74
CA GLY A 47 9.51 12.62 0.49
C GLY A 47 9.02 12.07 -0.84
N SER A 48 9.87 11.37 -1.60
CA SER A 48 9.43 10.63 -2.79
C SER A 48 8.57 9.43 -2.42
N LEU A 49 7.72 8.99 -3.37
CA LEU A 49 6.81 7.87 -3.18
C LEU A 49 7.27 6.66 -4.00
N THR A 50 7.61 5.58 -3.31
CA THR A 50 7.92 4.27 -3.92
C THR A 50 6.68 3.39 -3.90
N SER A 51 6.24 2.89 -5.05
CA SER A 51 5.12 1.94 -5.11
C SER A 51 5.52 0.60 -4.47
N LEU A 52 4.73 0.14 -3.50
CA LEU A 52 4.85 -1.21 -2.93
C LEU A 52 3.67 -2.10 -3.35
N ASN A 53 2.91 -1.69 -4.37
CA ASN A 53 1.79 -2.46 -4.88
C ASN A 53 2.19 -3.91 -5.17
N ASP A 54 3.33 -4.14 -5.83
CA ASP A 54 3.82 -5.48 -6.19
C ASP A 54 4.05 -6.43 -4.98
N LEU A 55 4.19 -5.89 -3.77
CA LEU A 55 4.41 -6.67 -2.54
C LEU A 55 3.14 -6.88 -1.71
N PHE A 56 2.17 -5.96 -1.81
CA PHE A 56 0.97 -5.95 -0.98
C PHE A 56 -0.33 -6.15 -1.75
N LEU A 57 -0.29 -6.00 -3.06
CA LEU A 57 -1.40 -6.14 -3.98
C LEU A 57 -0.95 -7.13 -5.05
N ASP A 58 -1.54 -8.32 -5.01
CA ASP A 58 -1.36 -9.28 -6.09
C ASP A 58 -1.98 -8.68 -7.36
N ASP A 59 -1.13 -8.32 -8.33
CA ASP A 59 -1.55 -8.02 -9.69
C ASP A 59 -1.96 -9.35 -10.34
N ASP A 60 -3.18 -9.82 -10.06
CA ASP A 60 -3.80 -10.96 -10.75
C ASP A 60 -4.06 -10.67 -12.25
N SER A 61 -3.59 -9.51 -12.75
CA SER A 61 -3.78 -9.03 -14.12
C SER A 61 -2.53 -9.01 -14.99
N LEU A 62 -1.38 -9.53 -14.54
CA LEU A 62 -0.30 -9.87 -15.46
C LEU A 62 -0.64 -11.22 -16.10
N PRO A 63 -1.07 -11.29 -17.37
CA PRO A 63 -0.94 -12.53 -18.10
C PRO A 63 0.54 -12.88 -18.08
N GLU A 64 0.89 -14.05 -17.56
CA GLU A 64 2.19 -14.69 -17.78
C GLU A 64 2.39 -14.85 -19.29
N GLN A 65 2.82 -13.78 -19.96
CA GLN A 65 3.33 -13.83 -21.31
C GLN A 65 4.79 -14.26 -21.22
N GLN A 66 5.03 -15.54 -21.04
CA GLN A 66 6.26 -16.17 -21.50
C GLN A 66 5.94 -17.41 -22.33
N ASN A 67 5.41 -17.15 -23.52
CA ASN A 67 5.78 -17.95 -24.69
C ASN A 67 7.25 -17.67 -24.98
N PHE A 68 8.15 -18.61 -24.67
CA PHE A 68 9.41 -18.75 -25.38
C PHE A 68 9.78 -20.24 -25.49
N ALA A 69 9.66 -20.71 -26.74
CA ALA A 69 10.23 -21.91 -27.37
C ALA A 69 9.67 -23.29 -26.98
#